data_AF-A0A963HXL3-F1
#
_entry.id   AF-A0A963HXL3-F1
#
_cell.length_a   1.000
_cell.length_b   1.000
_cell.length_c   1.000
_cell.angle_alpha   90.00
_cell.angle_beta   90.00
_cell.angle_gamma   90.00
#
_symmetry.space_group_name_H-M   'P 1'
#
loop_
_entity.id
_entity.type
_entity.pdbx_description
1 polymer ?
#
loop_
_entity_poly.entity_id
_entity_poly.type
_entity_poly.pdbx_seq_one_letter_code
_entity_poly.pdbx_strand_id
1 'polypeptide(L)'
;SHGSEEHRFDLSLWPFSFDELTPEVLRRQLDAAGIRYRALIVSACFSGGFVPALAEPNTLVMTASRADRNSHGCSHSADWTFFGRALFNEALRETYSFETAFTQASEAVAVREAAEGYDPSEPQIALGEAVAPVLTAIERRLQVENMGQRKMAGAAAVTATADDR
;
A
#
# COMPACT_ATOMS: atom_id res chain seq x y z
N SER A 1 14.61 1.65 -4.82
CA SER A 1 14.42 1.47 -6.27
C SER A 1 13.75 2.70 -6.83
N HIS A 2 14.00 3.02 -8.09
CA HIS A 2 13.32 4.11 -8.80
C HIS A 2 12.55 3.52 -9.99
N GLY A 3 11.38 4.08 -10.32
CA GLY A 3 10.62 3.70 -11.51
C GLY A 3 10.99 4.60 -12.69
N SER A 4 11.05 4.05 -13.90
CA SER A 4 11.27 4.81 -15.14
C SER A 4 9.98 5.10 -15.90
N GLU A 5 10.03 6.04 -16.85
CA GLU A 5 8.93 6.35 -17.78
C GLU A 5 8.47 5.15 -18.62
N GLU A 6 9.31 4.11 -18.74
CA GLU A 6 9.01 2.83 -19.40
C GLU A 6 8.23 1.85 -18.49
N HIS A 7 7.87 2.24 -17.27
CA HIS A 7 7.25 1.39 -16.24
C HIS A 7 8.16 0.26 -15.75
N ARG A 8 9.48 0.50 -15.70
CA ARG A 8 10.49 -0.48 -15.27
C ARG A 8 11.08 -0.03 -13.93
N PHE A 9 11.24 -0.95 -12.97
CA PHE A 9 11.95 -0.66 -11.72
C PHE A 9 13.45 -0.86 -11.90
N ASP A 10 14.23 0.19 -11.66
CA ASP A 10 15.67 0.03 -11.44
C ASP A 10 15.90 -0.53 -10.03
N LEU A 11 16.43 -1.75 -10.00
CA LEU A 11 16.89 -2.46 -8.82
C LEU A 11 18.42 -2.49 -8.83
N SER A 12 19.04 -1.32 -8.66
CA SER A 12 20.49 -1.23 -8.47
C SER A 12 20.86 -1.47 -7.00
N LEU A 13 21.39 -2.67 -6.69
CA LEU A 13 21.89 -3.06 -5.36
C LEU A 13 23.31 -3.59 -5.50
N TRP A 14 24.30 -2.72 -5.61
CA TRP A 14 25.70 -3.14 -5.75
C TRP A 14 26.11 -4.18 -4.66
N PRO A 15 26.76 -5.30 -5.02
CA PRO A 15 27.31 -5.65 -6.34
C PRO A 15 26.34 -6.39 -7.28
N PHE A 16 25.06 -6.52 -6.91
CA PHE A 16 24.04 -7.20 -7.71
C PHE A 16 23.42 -6.23 -8.74
N SER A 17 23.51 -6.60 -10.01
CA SER A 17 22.73 -6.03 -11.10
C SER A 17 21.60 -7.00 -11.38
N PHE A 18 20.36 -6.56 -11.19
CA PHE A 18 19.16 -7.35 -11.46
C PHE A 18 18.55 -6.95 -12.80
N ASP A 19 17.81 -7.86 -13.42
CA ASP A 19 16.90 -7.54 -14.51
C ASP A 19 15.96 -6.41 -14.06
N GLU A 20 15.89 -5.32 -14.83
CA GLU A 20 14.96 -4.20 -14.56
C GLU A 20 13.52 -4.72 -14.61
N LEU A 21 12.91 -4.86 -13.44
CA LEU A 21 11.69 -5.62 -13.21
C LEU A 21 10.53 -4.98 -13.98
N THR A 22 10.10 -5.63 -15.07
CA THR A 22 8.91 -5.23 -15.84
C THR A 22 7.64 -5.76 -15.17
N PRO A 23 6.46 -5.17 -15.46
CA PRO A 23 5.18 -5.68 -14.98
C PRO A 23 4.95 -7.15 -15.34
N GLU A 24 5.33 -7.58 -16.55
CA GLU A 24 5.17 -8.97 -17.03
C GLU A 24 6.13 -9.93 -16.33
N VAL A 25 7.36 -9.49 -16.05
CA VAL A 25 8.32 -10.31 -15.29
C VAL A 25 7.78 -10.53 -13.89
N LEU A 26 7.33 -9.46 -13.20
CA LEU A 26 6.75 -9.55 -11.87
C LEU A 26 5.52 -10.47 -11.86
N ARG A 27 4.63 -10.28 -12.84
CA ARG A 27 3.44 -11.11 -13.07
C ARG A 27 3.80 -12.61 -13.13
N ARG A 28 4.78 -12.98 -13.96
CA ARG A 28 5.24 -14.38 -14.11
C ARG A 28 5.85 -14.94 -12.82
N GLN A 29 6.64 -14.15 -12.11
CA GLN A 29 7.27 -14.60 -10.86
C GLN A 29 6.23 -14.87 -9.76
N LEU A 30 5.22 -14.01 -9.64
CA LEU A 30 4.12 -14.20 -8.70
C LEU A 30 3.28 -15.44 -9.03
N ASP A 31 3.08 -15.73 -10.32
CA ASP A 31 2.41 -16.95 -10.79
C ASP A 31 3.22 -18.20 -10.47
N ALA A 32 4.53 -18.19 -10.76
CA ALA A 32 5.43 -19.31 -10.48
C ALA A 32 5.54 -19.62 -8.97
N ALA A 33 5.41 -18.59 -8.12
CA ALA A 33 5.38 -18.75 -6.66
C ALA A 33 4.10 -19.44 -6.14
N GLY A 34 3.08 -19.63 -6.98
CA GLY A 34 1.82 -20.27 -6.57
C GLY A 34 0.99 -19.44 -5.59
N ILE A 35 1.23 -18.12 -5.51
CA ILE A 35 0.51 -17.24 -4.60
C ILE A 35 -0.91 -17.04 -5.11
N ARG A 36 -1.87 -17.66 -4.41
CA ARG A 36 -3.28 -17.68 -4.82
C ARG A 36 -3.96 -16.32 -4.73
N TYR A 37 -3.77 -15.60 -3.63
CA TYR A 37 -4.35 -14.27 -3.41
C TYR A 37 -3.24 -13.28 -3.13
N ARG A 38 -3.28 -12.12 -3.79
CA ARG A 38 -2.18 -11.15 -3.79
C ARG A 38 -2.71 -9.78 -3.41
N ALA A 39 -1.99 -9.08 -2.53
CA ALA A 39 -2.15 -7.65 -2.32
C ALA A 39 -0.82 -6.99 -2.65
N LEU A 40 -0.77 -6.28 -3.77
CA LEU A 40 0.44 -5.71 -4.36
C LEU A 40 0.37 -4.19 -4.24
N ILE A 41 1.40 -3.59 -3.64
CA ILE A 41 1.49 -2.15 -3.44
C ILE A 41 2.78 -1.69 -4.12
N VAL A 42 2.63 -0.88 -5.17
CA VAL A 42 3.71 -0.44 -6.05
C VAL A 42 3.95 1.05 -5.83
N SER A 43 4.93 1.37 -4.98
CA SER A 43 5.25 2.77 -4.62
C SER A 43 6.43 3.30 -5.43
N ALA A 44 6.16 3.88 -6.59
CA ALA A 44 7.16 4.52 -7.45
C ALA A 44 6.53 5.50 -8.46
N CYS A 45 7.37 6.33 -9.09
CA CYS A 45 6.98 7.06 -10.29
C CYS A 45 6.51 6.09 -11.38
N PHE A 46 5.51 6.51 -12.15
CA PHE A 46 4.90 5.75 -13.24
C PHE A 46 4.35 4.38 -12.83
N SER A 47 4.14 4.14 -11.53
CA SER A 47 3.75 2.84 -10.97
C SER A 47 2.41 2.34 -11.49
N GLY A 48 1.54 3.25 -11.93
CA GLY A 48 0.28 2.94 -12.62
C GLY A 48 0.44 2.03 -13.84
N GLY A 49 1.61 2.01 -14.48
CA GLY A 49 1.93 1.12 -15.58
C GLY A 49 1.91 -0.38 -15.22
N PHE A 50 1.99 -0.71 -13.93
CA PHE A 50 1.92 -2.09 -13.46
C PHE A 50 0.49 -2.63 -13.39
N VAL A 51 -0.52 -1.74 -13.34
CA VAL A 51 -1.93 -2.16 -13.15
C VAL A 51 -2.40 -3.11 -14.27
N PRO A 52 -2.21 -2.84 -15.57
CA PRO A 52 -2.74 -3.70 -16.63
C PRO A 52 -2.20 -5.14 -16.60
N ALA A 53 -0.92 -5.33 -16.24
CA ALA A 53 -0.31 -6.66 -16.21
C ALA A 53 -0.60 -7.44 -14.92
N LEU A 54 -0.85 -6.74 -13.80
CA LEU A 54 -1.02 -7.35 -12.48
C LEU A 54 -2.49 -7.48 -12.04
N ALA A 55 -3.41 -6.75 -12.66
CA ALA A 55 -4.83 -6.83 -12.34
C ALA A 55 -5.39 -8.20 -12.75
N GLU A 56 -5.68 -9.04 -11.77
CA GLU A 56 -6.35 -10.34 -11.92
C GLU A 56 -7.47 -10.49 -10.90
N PRO A 57 -8.46 -11.39 -11.13
CA PRO A 57 -9.55 -11.63 -10.18
C PRO A 57 -9.09 -11.90 -8.74
N ASN A 58 -7.91 -12.50 -8.56
CA ASN A 58 -7.34 -12.88 -7.27
C ASN A 58 -6.32 -11.85 -6.71
N THR A 59 -6.22 -10.66 -7.31
CA THR A 59 -5.18 -9.69 -6.97
C THR A 59 -5.78 -8.32 -6.66
N LEU A 60 -5.31 -7.71 -5.57
CA LEU A 60 -5.43 -6.29 -5.29
C LEU A 60 -4.12 -5.63 -5.75
N VAL A 61 -4.21 -4.56 -6.54
CA VAL A 61 -3.07 -3.72 -6.92
C VAL A 61 -3.36 -2.29 -6.48
N MET A 62 -2.43 -1.68 -5.76
CA MET A 62 -2.44 -0.25 -5.45
C MET A 62 -1.13 0.37 -5.90
N THR A 63 -1.21 1.54 -6.54
CA THR A 63 -0.06 2.23 -7.13
C THR A 63 -0.01 3.67 -6.64
N ALA A 64 1.20 4.19 -6.45
CA ALA A 64 1.41 5.53 -5.90
C ALA A 64 1.25 6.65 -6.93
N SER A 65 1.10 6.33 -8.21
CA SER A 65 0.89 7.31 -9.27
C SER A 65 0.22 6.71 -10.52
N ARG A 66 -0.27 7.58 -11.40
CA ARG A 66 -0.67 7.22 -12.76
C ARG A 66 0.52 6.75 -13.58
N ALA A 67 0.24 6.03 -14.67
CA ALA A 67 1.25 5.45 -15.56
C ALA A 67 2.16 6.51 -16.24
N ASP A 68 1.72 7.76 -16.36
CA ASP A 68 2.44 8.90 -16.97
C ASP A 68 2.70 10.03 -15.94
N ARG A 69 2.71 9.69 -14.64
CA ARG A 69 2.89 10.64 -13.54
C ARG A 69 3.97 10.18 -12.57
N ASN A 70 4.68 11.16 -12.02
CA ASN A 70 5.63 10.95 -10.92
C ASN A 70 4.88 10.69 -9.61
N SER A 71 5.55 9.99 -8.69
CA SER A 71 5.15 9.90 -7.29
C SER A 71 6.11 10.74 -6.46
N HIS A 72 5.60 11.41 -5.41
CA HIS A 72 6.32 12.48 -4.71
C HIS A 72 6.62 12.14 -3.24
N GLY A 73 7.40 13.00 -2.59
CA GLY A 73 7.82 12.86 -1.19
C GLY A 73 9.13 12.06 -0.99
N CYS A 74 9.84 11.73 -2.07
CA CYS A 74 11.18 11.15 -2.00
C CYS A 74 12.23 12.26 -1.78
N SER A 75 12.48 12.65 -0.53
CA SER A 75 13.65 13.48 -0.19
C SER A 75 14.70 12.65 0.56
N HIS A 76 15.97 13.08 0.53
CA HIS A 76 17.08 12.36 1.17
C HIS A 76 16.88 12.18 2.69
N SER A 77 16.09 13.04 3.32
CA SER A 77 15.75 13.00 4.75
C SER A 77 14.34 12.46 5.03
N ALA A 78 13.58 12.07 4.00
CA ALA A 78 12.23 11.57 4.18
C ALA A 78 12.26 10.07 4.48
N ASP A 79 11.72 9.68 5.64
CA ASP A 79 11.52 8.28 6.00
C ASP A 79 10.49 7.57 5.10
N TRP A 80 9.64 8.34 4.42
CA TRP A 80 8.49 7.85 3.64
C TRP A 80 8.19 8.74 2.44
N THR A 81 7.75 8.13 1.33
CA THR A 81 7.04 8.85 0.25
C THR A 81 5.68 9.36 0.74
N PHE A 82 5.07 10.31 0.04
CA PHE A 82 3.72 10.78 0.44
C PHE A 82 2.72 9.64 0.45
N PHE A 83 2.70 8.81 -0.59
CA PHE A 83 1.80 7.66 -0.66
C PHE A 83 2.09 6.61 0.42
N GLY A 84 3.37 6.27 0.64
CA GLY A 84 3.76 5.28 1.66
C GLY A 84 3.37 5.73 3.07
N ARG A 85 3.61 7.01 3.40
CA ARG A 85 3.18 7.61 4.66
C ARG A 85 1.66 7.56 4.80
N ALA A 86 0.95 8.04 3.79
CA ALA A 86 -0.51 8.16 3.79
C ALA A 86 -1.18 6.79 3.95
N LEU A 87 -0.68 5.77 3.25
CA LEU A 87 -1.28 4.44 3.28
C LEU A 87 -0.93 3.67 4.56
N PHE A 88 0.36 3.51 4.87
CA PHE A 88 0.80 2.60 5.94
C PHE A 88 0.86 3.25 7.31
N ASN A 89 1.35 4.50 7.38
CA ASN A 89 1.58 5.17 8.65
C ASN A 89 0.38 6.00 9.12
N GLU A 90 -0.67 6.10 8.31
CA GLU A 90 -1.87 6.88 8.63
C GLU A 90 -3.11 6.02 8.40
N ALA A 91 -3.52 5.80 7.15
CA ALA A 91 -4.81 5.20 6.84
C ALA A 91 -4.99 3.77 7.38
N LEU A 92 -4.01 2.88 7.16
CA LEU A 92 -4.07 1.49 7.66
C LEU A 92 -3.94 1.34 9.18
N ARG A 93 -3.68 2.43 9.91
CA ARG A 93 -3.73 2.45 11.38
C ARG A 93 -5.13 2.73 11.91
N GLU A 94 -5.95 3.38 11.10
CA GLU A 94 -7.33 3.76 11.45
C GLU A 94 -8.35 2.77 10.91
N THR A 95 -8.05 2.09 9.79
CA THR A 95 -8.93 1.09 9.18
C THR A 95 -8.15 -0.14 8.71
N TYR A 96 -8.82 -1.30 8.72
CA TYR A 96 -8.29 -2.54 8.13
C TYR A 96 -8.78 -2.76 6.68
N SER A 97 -9.63 -1.87 6.16
CA SER A 97 -10.14 -1.93 4.78
C SER A 97 -9.12 -1.29 3.84
N PHE A 98 -8.57 -2.06 2.89
CA PHE A 98 -7.65 -1.52 1.89
C PHE A 98 -8.29 -0.45 1.01
N GLU A 99 -9.55 -0.60 0.59
CA GLU A 99 -10.24 0.39 -0.24
C GLU A 99 -10.47 1.70 0.52
N THR A 100 -10.91 1.61 1.78
CA THR A 100 -11.08 2.80 2.64
C THR A 100 -9.72 3.47 2.88
N ALA A 101 -8.69 2.67 3.19
CA ALA A 101 -7.36 3.19 3.43
C ALA A 101 -6.76 3.86 2.18
N PHE A 102 -6.97 3.27 1.01
CA PHE A 102 -6.52 3.83 -0.27
C PHE A 102 -7.21 5.15 -0.59
N THR A 103 -8.52 5.26 -0.32
CA THR A 103 -9.28 6.49 -0.52
C THR A 103 -8.72 7.61 0.35
N GLN A 104 -8.57 7.37 1.65
CA GLN A 104 -7.97 8.31 2.59
C GLN A 104 -6.53 8.68 2.21
N ALA A 105 -5.74 7.69 1.79
CA ALA A 105 -4.37 7.92 1.39
C ALA A 105 -4.28 8.80 0.13
N SER A 106 -5.14 8.57 -0.84
CA SER A 106 -5.18 9.35 -2.09
C SER A 106 -5.56 10.81 -1.85
N GLU A 107 -6.52 11.06 -0.96
CA GLU A 107 -6.89 12.41 -0.53
C GLU A 107 -5.72 13.11 0.17
N ALA A 108 -5.06 12.43 1.11
CA ALA A 108 -3.94 13.00 1.85
C ALA A 108 -2.72 13.27 0.95
N VAL A 109 -2.48 12.42 -0.05
CA VAL A 109 -1.45 12.62 -1.08
C VAL A 109 -1.76 13.88 -1.90
N ALA A 110 -2.98 14.02 -2.42
CA ALA A 110 -3.36 15.20 -3.20
C ALA A 110 -3.21 16.51 -2.41
N VAL A 111 -3.55 16.51 -1.12
CA VAL A 111 -3.36 17.69 -0.24
C VAL A 111 -1.87 18.04 -0.09
N ARG A 112 -1.00 17.05 0.12
CA ARG A 112 0.45 17.28 0.26
C ARG A 112 1.08 17.78 -1.02
N GLU A 113 0.71 17.17 -2.15
CA GLU A 113 1.18 17.57 -3.46
C GLU A 113 0.78 19.01 -3.78
N ALA A 114 -0.48 19.37 -3.52
CA ALA A 114 -0.94 20.74 -3.69
C ALA A 114 -0.20 21.74 -2.77
N ALA A 115 0.07 21.36 -1.51
CA ALA A 115 0.80 22.20 -0.56
C ALA A 115 2.25 22.46 -0.97
N GLU A 116 2.88 21.50 -1.66
CA GLU A 116 4.26 21.63 -2.16
C GLU A 116 4.34 22.06 -3.63
N GLY A 117 3.20 22.27 -4.29
CA GLY A 117 3.13 22.74 -5.68
C GLY A 117 3.50 21.69 -6.73
N TYR A 118 3.35 20.40 -6.41
CA TYR A 118 3.55 19.31 -7.37
C TYR A 118 2.31 19.05 -8.22
N ASP A 119 2.54 18.55 -9.44
CA ASP A 119 1.47 17.96 -10.25
C ASP A 119 0.91 16.71 -9.54
N PRO A 120 -0.44 16.52 -9.53
CA PRO A 120 -1.06 15.37 -8.89
C PRO A 120 -0.52 14.04 -9.41
N SER A 121 -0.11 13.17 -8.49
CA SER A 121 0.36 11.83 -8.85
C SER A 121 -0.77 10.91 -9.29
N GLU A 122 -2.00 11.15 -8.82
CA GLU A 122 -3.20 10.33 -9.08
C GLU A 122 -2.97 8.83 -8.79
N PRO A 123 -2.85 8.42 -7.51
CA PRO A 123 -2.75 7.01 -7.13
C PRO A 123 -3.88 6.17 -7.74
N GLN A 124 -3.61 4.92 -8.12
CA GLN A 124 -4.62 4.01 -8.68
C GLN A 124 -4.79 2.73 -7.86
N ILE A 125 -6.01 2.19 -7.86
CA ILE A 125 -6.38 0.92 -7.24
C ILE A 125 -7.10 0.01 -8.26
N ALA A 126 -6.76 -1.26 -8.28
CA ALA A 126 -7.48 -2.31 -9.00
C ALA A 126 -7.75 -3.47 -8.03
N LEU A 127 -9.03 -3.76 -7.80
CA LEU A 127 -9.47 -4.82 -6.89
C LEU A 127 -10.12 -5.96 -7.67
N GLY A 128 -9.51 -7.15 -7.61
CA GLY A 128 -10.06 -8.36 -8.20
C GLY A 128 -11.27 -8.91 -7.44
N GLU A 129 -12.28 -9.36 -8.18
CA GLU A 129 -13.55 -9.85 -7.63
C GLU A 129 -13.38 -11.09 -6.72
N ALA A 130 -12.40 -11.96 -6.98
CA ALA A 130 -12.16 -13.17 -6.19
C ALA A 130 -11.35 -12.90 -4.92
N VAL A 131 -10.51 -11.86 -4.89
CA VAL A 131 -9.74 -11.49 -3.69
C VAL A 131 -10.52 -10.57 -2.76
N ALA A 132 -11.46 -9.77 -3.28
CA ALA A 132 -12.32 -8.89 -2.49
C ALA A 132 -12.96 -9.57 -1.26
N PRO A 133 -13.67 -10.71 -1.38
CA PRO A 133 -14.27 -11.37 -0.21
C PRO A 133 -13.23 -11.90 0.78
N VAL A 134 -12.01 -12.24 0.32
CA VAL A 134 -10.92 -12.68 1.19
C VAL A 134 -10.42 -11.51 2.04
N LEU A 135 -10.22 -10.35 1.43
CA LEU A 135 -9.78 -9.14 2.14
C LEU A 135 -10.84 -8.68 3.14
N THR A 136 -12.12 -8.69 2.78
CA THR A 136 -13.21 -8.39 3.71
C THR A 136 -13.25 -9.35 4.90
N ALA A 137 -12.97 -10.64 4.69
CA ALA A 137 -12.90 -11.61 5.79
C ALA A 137 -11.71 -11.33 6.74
N ILE A 138 -10.55 -10.95 6.19
CA ILE A 138 -9.37 -10.54 6.97
C ILE A 138 -9.68 -9.28 7.77
N GLU A 139 -10.29 -8.27 7.14
CA GLU A 139 -10.72 -7.03 7.79
C GLU A 139 -11.59 -7.32 9.03
N ARG A 140 -12.67 -8.09 8.87
CA ARG A 140 -13.58 -8.44 9.96
C ARG A 140 -12.85 -9.17 11.09
N ARG A 141 -11.95 -10.10 10.75
CA ARG A 141 -11.17 -10.83 11.76
C ARG A 141 -10.31 -9.88 12.58
N LEU A 142 -9.58 -8.97 11.93
CA LEU A 142 -8.73 -7.98 12.60
C LEU A 142 -9.54 -7.00 13.46
N GLN A 143 -10.74 -6.61 13.03
CA GLN A 143 -11.64 -5.76 13.82
C GLN A 143 -12.04 -6.45 15.13
N VAL A 144 -12.42 -7.72 15.07
CA VAL A 144 -12.80 -8.51 16.25
C VAL A 144 -11.60 -8.67 17.19
N GLU A 145 -10.42 -9.00 16.66
CA GLU A 145 -9.18 -9.14 17.44
C GLU A 145 -8.81 -7.83 18.16
N ASN A 146 -8.85 -6.70 17.46
CA ASN A 146 -8.56 -5.39 18.04
C ASN A 146 -9.58 -4.98 19.11
N MET A 147 -10.88 -5.23 18.89
CA MET A 147 -11.90 -4.99 19.93
C MET A 147 -11.65 -5.84 21.18
N GLY A 148 -11.23 -7.09 21.01
CA GLY A 148 -10.84 -7.98 22.10
C GLY A 148 -9.66 -7.42 22.89
N GLN A 149 -8.59 -7.00 22.19
CA GLN A 149 -7.40 -6.40 22.80
C GLN A 149 -7.73 -5.12 23.58
N ARG A 150 -8.54 -4.23 23.01
CA ARG A 150 -8.96 -2.98 23.68
C ARG A 150 -9.81 -3.24 24.92
N LYS A 151 -10.71 -4.23 24.89
CA LYS A 151 -11.49 -4.65 26.07
C LYS A 151 -10.59 -5.20 27.18
N MET A 152 -9.62 -6.05 26.84
CA MET A 152 -8.66 -6.61 27.81
C MET A 152 -7.75 -5.53 28.41
N ALA A 153 -7.24 -4.61 27.60
CA ALA A 153 -6.43 -3.49 28.08
C ALA A 153 -7.23 -2.57 29.01
N GLY A 154 -8.49 -2.28 28.67
CA GLY A 154 -9.39 -1.52 29.54
C GLY A 154 -9.67 -2.21 30.87
N ALA A 155 -9.92 -3.53 30.86
CA ALA A 155 -10.13 -4.30 32.08
C ALA A 155 -8.89 -4.30 32.99
N ALA A 156 -7.70 -4.54 32.43
CA ALA A 156 -6.44 -4.51 33.17
C ALA A 156 -6.14 -3.13 33.80
N ALA A 157 -6.44 -2.04 33.08
CA ALA A 157 -6.29 -0.68 33.60
C ALA A 157 -7.23 -0.39 34.78
N VAL A 158 -8.48 -0.87 34.71
CA VAL A 158 -9.45 -0.74 35.83
C VAL A 158 -8.96 -1.50 37.06
N THR A 159 -8.46 -2.73 36.90
CA THR A 159 -7.93 -3.54 38.01
C THR A 159 -6.70 -2.89 38.65
N ALA A 160 -5.78 -2.34 37.86
CA ALA A 160 -4.59 -1.66 38.38
C ALA A 160 -4.93 -0.39 39.20
N THR A 161 -5.99 0.34 38.85
CA THR A 161 -6.43 1.52 39.62
C THR A 161 -7.21 1.19 40.91
N ALA A 162 -7.69 -0.05 41.04
CA ALA A 162 -8.44 -0.51 42.21
C ALA A 162 -7.54 -1.04 43.33
N ASP A 163 -6.31 -1.45 43.00
CA ASP A 163 -5.31 -2.01 43.94
C ASP A 163 -4.37 -0.93 44.55
N ASP A 164 -4.54 0.33 44.13
CA ASP A 164 -3.73 1.49 44.55
C ASP A 164 -4.52 2.46 45.48
N ARG A 165 -5.59 1.95 46.13
CA ARG A 165 -6.40 2.65 47.14
C ARG A 165 -6.62 1.78 48.37
#